data_AF-A0A929Q0P8-F1
#
_entry.id   AF-A0A929Q0P8-F1
#
_cell.length_a   1.000
_cell.length_b   1.000
_cell.length_c   1.000
_cell.angle_alpha   90.00
_cell.angle_beta   90.00
_cell.angle_gamma   90.00
#
_symmetry.space_group_name_H-M   'P 1'
#
loop_
_entity.id
_entity.type
_entity.pdbx_description
1 polymer ?
#
loop_
_entity_poly.entity_id
_entity_poly.type
_entity_poly.pdbx_seq_one_letter_code
_entity_poly.pdbx_strand_id
1 'polypeptide(L)'
;MNRIKKNIKQYSKKLDQPTMMALDNTCIQYGNAYNYFTPRYSGINSSAITISQTSTRKNCRDVLVKDKAFQKQIAKVPARFWKSALDDAGSTIRSMWSNLLNKARKKIAENENLNDDQRQYCFWCLSGQRQISPVLAYEEPELPKSLKKREFDRHQLDNLLRRTIRKCKGAIPVNRKKRSFLIDAQQYSYRDTEEGTFIEISTMDFRKRISIPVKDKNHLKGSLRVVVDFDNSSVVINSLIMAKKKKRKPGRRKTIGLDKGMKKTVATSTGNVYGTDVNGFAKEKSDWEVERNANRNKQRSVWLKLLESGNDQLADIILANNIGDKHYTKQANRKQEPIKSCMNHALDEFFETENPKEIVIENLTWSKWNRSKSPGVNRRLSSWMKGYLDERLNYKAEQYNCKVTYVNPAYTSQLCPKCHHLGVRQGESFRNSP
;
A
#
# COMPACT_ATOMS: atom_id res chain seq x y z
N MET A 1 12.90 -22.43 3.19
CA MET A 1 13.55 -21.38 2.37
C MET A 1 13.53 -20.03 3.10
N ASN A 2 14.69 -19.50 3.48
CA ASN A 2 14.86 -18.29 4.32
C ASN A 2 14.97 -17.00 3.46
N ARG A 3 13.94 -16.66 2.68
CA ARG A 3 13.93 -15.49 1.77
C ARG A 3 12.73 -14.59 2.02
N ILE A 4 12.89 -13.30 1.74
CA ILE A 4 11.88 -12.24 1.87
C ILE A 4 11.72 -11.49 0.55
N LYS A 5 10.49 -11.06 0.26
CA LYS A 5 10.17 -10.24 -0.91
C LYS A 5 10.74 -8.82 -0.75
N LYS A 6 11.52 -8.35 -1.73
CA LYS A 6 12.06 -6.99 -1.78
C LYS A 6 11.83 -6.41 -3.18
N ASN A 7 11.24 -5.24 -3.26
CA ASN A 7 11.16 -4.49 -4.51
C ASN A 7 12.48 -3.72 -4.73
N ILE A 8 13.08 -3.87 -5.90
CA ILE A 8 14.23 -3.09 -6.34
C ILE A 8 13.83 -2.23 -7.54
N LYS A 9 14.53 -1.10 -7.69
CA LYS A 9 14.27 -0.12 -8.74
C LYS A 9 15.55 0.09 -9.54
N GLN A 10 15.42 0.01 -10.86
CA GLN A 10 16.43 0.45 -11.82
C GLN A 10 15.90 1.68 -12.53
N TYR A 11 16.76 2.68 -12.70
CA TYR A 11 16.39 3.97 -13.28
C TYR A 11 17.01 4.11 -14.68
N SER A 12 16.24 4.63 -15.63
CA SER A 12 16.78 4.95 -16.96
C SER A 12 17.54 6.28 -16.97
N LYS A 13 18.36 6.49 -18.00
CA LYS A 13 18.76 7.83 -18.43
C LYS A 13 17.55 8.56 -19.06
N LYS A 14 17.72 9.84 -19.41
CA LYS A 14 16.68 10.61 -20.12
C LYS A 14 16.47 10.00 -21.52
N LEU A 15 15.22 9.92 -21.94
CA LEU A 15 14.78 9.30 -23.19
C LEU A 15 14.35 10.38 -24.19
N ASP A 16 14.46 10.05 -25.46
CA ASP A 16 14.01 10.88 -26.57
C ASP A 16 12.47 10.86 -26.70
N GLN A 17 11.94 11.81 -27.47
CA GLN A 17 10.51 11.97 -27.63
C GLN A 17 9.83 10.76 -28.32
N PRO A 18 10.39 10.16 -29.40
CA PRO A 18 9.80 8.98 -30.01
C PRO A 18 9.67 7.80 -29.05
N THR A 19 10.70 7.51 -28.23
CA THR A 19 10.62 6.44 -27.23
C THR A 19 9.56 6.74 -26.18
N MET A 20 9.47 8.00 -25.71
CA MET A 20 8.44 8.40 -24.76
C MET A 20 7.01 8.26 -25.31
N MET A 21 6.79 8.57 -26.60
CA MET A 21 5.50 8.38 -27.26
C MET A 21 5.11 6.90 -27.38
N ALA A 22 6.06 6.02 -27.74
CA ALA A 22 5.83 4.58 -27.81
C ALA A 22 5.48 3.99 -26.42
N LEU A 23 6.17 4.46 -25.38
CA LEU A 23 5.90 4.11 -23.98
C LEU A 23 4.53 4.60 -23.50
N ASP A 24 4.13 5.81 -23.89
CA ASP A 24 2.82 6.37 -23.54
C ASP A 24 1.69 5.56 -24.17
N ASN A 25 1.77 5.30 -25.48
CA ASN A 25 0.80 4.45 -26.18
C ASN A 25 0.71 3.07 -25.50
N THR A 26 1.86 2.48 -25.12
CA THR A 26 1.89 1.21 -24.39
C THR A 26 1.19 1.29 -23.02
N CYS A 27 1.43 2.35 -22.25
CA CYS A 27 0.74 2.60 -20.99
C CYS A 27 -0.77 2.76 -21.18
N ILE A 28 -1.19 3.49 -22.22
CA ILE A 28 -2.60 3.75 -22.51
C ILE A 28 -3.33 2.44 -22.85
N GLN A 29 -2.80 1.67 -23.79
CA GLN A 29 -3.40 0.41 -24.23
C GLN A 29 -3.41 -0.63 -23.10
N TYR A 30 -2.32 -0.76 -22.35
CA TYR A 30 -2.26 -1.63 -21.18
C TYR A 30 -3.27 -1.21 -20.10
N GLY A 31 -3.36 0.08 -19.80
CA GLY A 31 -4.31 0.64 -18.84
C GLY A 31 -5.77 0.43 -19.27
N ASN A 32 -6.07 0.53 -20.57
CA ASN A 32 -7.39 0.21 -21.11
C ASN A 32 -7.74 -1.27 -20.93
N ALA A 33 -6.81 -2.17 -21.25
CA ALA A 33 -7.00 -3.60 -21.03
C ALA A 33 -7.22 -3.92 -19.54
N TYR A 34 -6.44 -3.31 -18.64
CA TYR A 34 -6.64 -3.42 -17.20
C TYR A 34 -8.06 -2.97 -16.80
N ASN A 35 -8.45 -1.76 -17.24
CA ASN A 35 -9.74 -1.15 -16.91
C ASN A 35 -10.94 -1.91 -17.49
N TYR A 36 -10.74 -2.71 -18.53
CA TYR A 36 -11.76 -3.63 -19.04
C TYR A 36 -12.02 -4.78 -18.06
N PHE A 37 -10.97 -5.37 -17.48
CA PHE A 37 -11.09 -6.53 -16.60
C PHE A 37 -11.60 -6.19 -15.20
N THR A 38 -11.16 -5.06 -14.64
CA THR A 38 -11.54 -4.68 -13.26
C THR A 38 -13.06 -4.67 -13.00
N PRO A 39 -13.89 -3.91 -13.73
CA PRO A 39 -15.33 -3.90 -13.50
C PRO A 39 -16.00 -5.23 -13.84
N ARG A 40 -15.52 -5.94 -14.86
CA ARG A 40 -16.05 -7.25 -15.28
C ARG A 40 -15.93 -8.33 -14.19
N TYR A 41 -14.88 -8.26 -13.37
CA TYR A 41 -14.57 -9.28 -12.37
C TYR A 41 -14.62 -8.80 -10.90
N SER A 42 -14.99 -7.53 -10.64
CA SER A 42 -15.18 -6.98 -9.28
C SER A 42 -16.60 -7.16 -8.72
N GLY A 43 -17.50 -7.76 -9.51
CA GLY A 43 -18.89 -8.01 -9.15
C GLY A 43 -19.04 -9.02 -8.01
N ILE A 44 -20.19 -8.97 -7.35
CA ILE A 44 -20.54 -9.93 -6.28
C ILE A 44 -20.69 -11.35 -6.86
N ASN A 45 -21.31 -11.46 -8.04
CA ASN A 45 -21.50 -12.72 -8.77
C ASN A 45 -20.29 -13.12 -9.61
N SER A 46 -19.21 -12.33 -9.59
CA SER A 46 -17.95 -12.67 -10.27
C SER A 46 -17.17 -13.77 -9.52
N SER A 47 -17.75 -14.37 -8.48
CA SER A 47 -17.19 -15.36 -7.56
C SER A 47 -16.63 -16.62 -8.26
N ALA A 48 -17.20 -17.01 -9.41
CA ALA A 48 -16.69 -18.09 -10.25
C ALA A 48 -15.28 -17.81 -10.84
N ILE A 49 -14.81 -16.56 -10.78
CA ILE A 49 -13.53 -16.07 -11.33
C ILE A 49 -12.65 -15.52 -10.20
N THR A 50 -12.65 -16.16 -9.04
CA THR A 50 -11.68 -15.78 -8.00
C THR A 50 -10.31 -16.37 -8.34
N ILE A 51 -9.37 -15.51 -8.69
CA ILE A 51 -8.02 -15.83 -9.20
C ILE A 51 -7.18 -16.52 -8.13
N SER A 52 -7.31 -17.85 -8.03
CA SER A 52 -6.29 -18.69 -7.41
C SER A 52 -5.11 -18.81 -8.37
N GLN A 53 -3.90 -19.00 -7.83
CA GLN A 53 -2.63 -18.61 -8.45
C GLN A 53 -2.25 -19.31 -9.77
N THR A 54 -3.03 -20.29 -10.25
CA THR A 54 -2.65 -21.06 -11.45
C THR A 54 -3.81 -21.57 -12.29
N SER A 55 -4.90 -22.05 -11.69
CA SER A 55 -6.03 -22.64 -12.45
C SER A 55 -7.01 -21.59 -12.99
N THR A 56 -7.29 -20.51 -12.24
CA THR A 56 -8.35 -19.56 -12.63
C THR A 56 -7.92 -18.59 -13.74
N ARG A 57 -6.64 -18.16 -13.79
CA ARG A 57 -6.13 -17.34 -14.91
C ARG A 57 -6.36 -18.03 -16.24
N LYS A 58 -6.04 -19.32 -16.31
CA LYS A 58 -6.22 -20.15 -17.51
C LYS A 58 -7.70 -20.21 -17.88
N ASN A 59 -8.59 -20.45 -16.92
CA ASN A 59 -10.04 -20.48 -17.15
C ASN A 59 -10.59 -19.14 -17.68
N CYS A 60 -10.21 -18.00 -17.07
CA CYS A 60 -10.64 -16.68 -17.55
C CYS A 60 -10.12 -16.40 -18.95
N ARG A 61 -8.84 -16.70 -19.20
CA ARG A 61 -8.22 -16.55 -20.51
C ARG A 61 -8.94 -17.38 -21.55
N ASP A 62 -9.25 -18.64 -21.25
CA ASP A 62 -9.86 -19.58 -22.19
C ASP A 62 -11.29 -19.15 -22.56
N VAL A 63 -12.05 -18.59 -21.61
CA VAL A 63 -13.35 -17.95 -21.88
C VAL A 63 -13.18 -16.70 -22.74
N LEU A 64 -12.25 -15.80 -22.39
CA LEU A 64 -12.00 -14.56 -23.12
C LEU A 64 -11.52 -14.82 -24.56
N VAL A 65 -10.70 -15.84 -24.79
CA VAL A 65 -10.22 -16.20 -26.14
C VAL A 65 -11.39 -16.60 -27.05
N LYS A 66 -12.46 -17.18 -26.49
CA LYS A 66 -13.68 -17.56 -27.22
C LYS A 66 -14.70 -16.43 -27.37
N ASP A 67 -14.60 -15.36 -26.58
CA ASP A 67 -15.51 -14.22 -26.59
C ASP A 67 -15.21 -13.29 -27.79
N LYS A 68 -16.04 -13.36 -28.84
CA LYS A 68 -15.90 -12.55 -30.06
C LYS A 68 -15.92 -11.04 -29.79
N ALA A 69 -16.72 -10.59 -28.83
CA ALA A 69 -16.81 -9.17 -28.48
C ALA A 69 -15.52 -8.70 -27.81
N PHE A 70 -14.96 -9.52 -26.91
CA PHE A 70 -13.64 -9.27 -26.33
C PHE A 70 -12.55 -9.26 -27.40
N GLN A 71 -12.53 -10.23 -28.31
CA GLN A 71 -11.54 -10.27 -29.40
C GLN A 71 -11.57 -8.99 -30.23
N LYS A 72 -12.77 -8.49 -30.58
CA LYS A 72 -12.93 -7.22 -31.31
C LYS A 72 -12.39 -6.03 -30.51
N GLN A 73 -12.64 -5.99 -29.20
CA GLN A 73 -12.26 -4.88 -28.33
C GLN A 73 -10.76 -4.86 -28.00
N ILE A 74 -10.12 -6.03 -27.91
CA ILE A 74 -8.71 -6.17 -27.53
C ILE A 74 -7.78 -6.38 -28.73
N ALA A 75 -8.31 -6.44 -29.96
CA ALA A 75 -7.57 -6.75 -31.19
C ALA A 75 -6.27 -5.93 -31.36
N LYS A 76 -6.25 -4.69 -30.85
CA LYS A 76 -5.10 -3.78 -30.94
C LYS A 76 -4.04 -3.98 -29.85
N VAL A 77 -4.27 -4.87 -28.88
CA VAL A 77 -3.36 -5.12 -27.75
C VAL A 77 -2.71 -6.49 -27.92
N PRO A 78 -1.37 -6.59 -28.00
CA PRO A 78 -0.71 -7.88 -28.14
C PRO A 78 -1.02 -8.83 -26.98
N ALA A 79 -1.05 -10.13 -27.28
CA ALA A 79 -1.56 -11.13 -26.36
C ALA A 79 -0.88 -11.15 -24.98
N ARG A 80 0.44 -10.89 -24.92
CA ARG A 80 1.18 -10.85 -23.65
C ARG A 80 0.79 -9.65 -22.78
N PHE A 81 0.49 -8.50 -23.38
CA PHE A 81 0.10 -7.31 -22.63
C PHE A 81 -1.27 -7.44 -22.00
N TRP A 82 -2.31 -7.83 -22.76
CA TRP A 82 -3.63 -7.97 -22.15
C TRP A 82 -3.67 -9.11 -21.13
N LYS A 83 -2.93 -10.20 -21.35
CA LYS A 83 -2.79 -11.28 -20.36
C LYS A 83 -2.10 -10.80 -19.09
N SER A 84 -1.10 -9.94 -19.19
CA SER A 84 -0.44 -9.35 -18.02
C SER A 84 -1.33 -8.33 -17.32
N ALA A 85 -2.14 -7.58 -18.07
CA ALA A 85 -3.15 -6.67 -17.52
C ALA A 85 -4.26 -7.43 -16.77
N LEU A 86 -4.66 -8.60 -17.25
CA LEU A 86 -5.61 -9.49 -16.57
C LEU A 86 -5.06 -9.95 -15.21
N ASP A 87 -3.79 -10.37 -15.16
CA ASP A 87 -3.16 -10.79 -13.89
C ASP A 87 -3.01 -9.63 -12.90
N ASP A 88 -2.70 -8.44 -13.41
CA ASP A 88 -2.60 -7.21 -12.61
C ASP A 88 -3.98 -6.83 -12.02
N ALA A 89 -5.00 -6.77 -12.88
CA ALA A 89 -6.38 -6.50 -12.46
C ALA A 89 -6.87 -7.52 -11.43
N GLY A 90 -6.58 -8.81 -11.67
CA GLY A 90 -6.90 -9.88 -10.74
C GLY A 90 -6.25 -9.76 -9.37
N SER A 91 -5.00 -9.30 -9.33
CA SER A 91 -4.28 -9.05 -8.07
C SER A 91 -4.90 -7.88 -7.30
N THR A 92 -5.30 -6.83 -8.00
CA THR A 92 -6.03 -5.70 -7.39
C THR A 92 -7.40 -6.11 -6.87
N ILE A 93 -8.17 -6.90 -7.64
CA ILE A 93 -9.50 -7.39 -7.23
C ILE A 93 -9.41 -8.22 -5.95
N ARG A 94 -8.43 -9.12 -5.84
CA ARG A 94 -8.20 -9.92 -4.62
C ARG A 94 -7.89 -9.06 -3.41
N SER A 95 -7.05 -8.04 -3.60
CA SER A 95 -6.70 -7.10 -2.55
C SER A 95 -7.92 -6.27 -2.12
N MET A 96 -8.74 -5.83 -3.08
CA MET A 96 -10.00 -5.14 -2.83
C MET A 96 -10.94 -6.02 -1.98
N TRP A 97 -11.17 -7.27 -2.37
CA TRP A 97 -12.03 -8.20 -1.61
C TRP A 97 -11.48 -8.48 -0.21
N SER A 98 -10.17 -8.71 -0.07
CA SER A 98 -9.54 -8.92 1.23
C SER A 98 -9.76 -7.72 2.17
N ASN A 99 -9.57 -6.50 1.65
CA ASN A 99 -9.81 -5.26 2.41
C ASN A 99 -11.29 -5.06 2.75
N LEU A 100 -12.20 -5.39 1.82
CA LEU A 100 -13.65 -5.35 2.04
C LEU A 100 -14.05 -6.30 3.16
N LEU A 101 -13.59 -7.55 3.13
CA LEU A 101 -13.88 -8.55 4.16
C LEU A 101 -13.30 -8.14 5.51
N ASN A 102 -12.09 -7.59 5.56
CA ASN A 102 -11.51 -7.06 6.81
C ASN A 102 -12.35 -5.92 7.40
N LYS A 103 -12.84 -4.98 6.56
CA LYS A 103 -13.75 -3.91 7.00
C LYS A 103 -15.07 -4.47 7.52
N ALA A 104 -15.64 -5.45 6.83
CA ALA A 104 -16.87 -6.12 7.26
C ALA A 104 -16.69 -6.85 8.59
N ARG A 105 -15.58 -7.59 8.77
CA ARG A 105 -15.27 -8.26 10.05
C ARG A 105 -15.17 -7.26 11.19
N LYS A 106 -14.56 -6.09 10.97
CA LYS A 106 -14.51 -5.03 11.97
C LYS A 106 -15.90 -4.58 12.40
N LYS A 107 -16.81 -4.34 11.44
CA LYS A 107 -18.21 -3.96 11.76
C LYS A 107 -18.99 -5.07 12.49
N ILE A 108 -18.73 -6.33 12.17
CA ILE A 108 -19.35 -7.47 12.86
C ILE A 108 -18.79 -7.60 14.29
N ALA A 109 -17.49 -7.37 14.48
CA ALA A 109 -16.87 -7.39 15.80
C ALA A 109 -17.41 -6.28 16.72
N GLU A 110 -17.72 -5.12 16.16
CA GLU A 110 -18.32 -3.96 16.85
C GLU A 110 -19.83 -4.11 17.10
N ASN A 111 -20.46 -5.17 16.60
CA ASN A 111 -21.90 -5.39 16.78
C ASN A 111 -22.17 -6.13 18.10
N GLU A 112 -22.70 -5.39 19.07
CA GLU A 112 -23.07 -5.88 20.41
C GLU A 112 -24.30 -6.80 20.39
N ASN A 113 -25.14 -6.72 19.36
CA ASN A 113 -26.36 -7.53 19.23
C ASN A 113 -26.10 -8.97 18.77
N LEU A 114 -24.84 -9.38 18.60
CA LEU A 114 -24.47 -10.73 18.19
C LEU A 114 -23.88 -11.50 19.37
N ASN A 115 -24.40 -12.69 19.61
CA ASN A 115 -23.76 -13.65 20.50
C ASN A 115 -22.50 -14.26 19.84
N ASP A 116 -21.73 -15.03 20.61
CA ASP A 116 -20.47 -15.58 20.14
C ASP A 116 -20.62 -16.60 18.99
N ASP A 117 -21.69 -17.38 18.99
CA ASP A 117 -21.98 -18.36 17.93
C ASP A 117 -22.32 -17.69 16.61
N GLN A 118 -23.20 -16.69 16.64
CA GLN A 118 -23.57 -15.86 15.51
C GLN A 118 -22.34 -15.11 14.96
N ARG A 119 -21.52 -14.55 15.86
CA ARG A 119 -20.29 -13.84 15.49
C ARG A 119 -19.29 -14.80 14.83
N GLN A 120 -19.15 -16.02 15.35
CA GLN A 120 -18.28 -17.04 14.77
C GLN A 120 -18.74 -17.48 13.37
N TYR A 121 -20.04 -17.64 13.15
CA TYR A 121 -20.61 -17.85 11.81
C TYR A 121 -20.24 -16.72 10.85
N CYS A 122 -20.50 -15.47 11.24
CA CYS A 122 -20.17 -14.31 10.41
C CYS A 122 -18.67 -14.22 10.10
N PHE A 123 -17.78 -14.49 11.07
CA PHE A 123 -16.34 -14.49 10.83
C PHE A 123 -15.89 -15.62 9.91
N TRP A 124 -16.51 -16.80 9.99
CA TRP A 124 -16.26 -17.88 9.05
C TRP A 124 -16.68 -17.50 7.63
N CYS A 125 -17.89 -16.97 7.44
CA CYS A 125 -18.35 -16.48 6.13
C CYS A 125 -17.41 -15.42 5.58
N LEU A 126 -16.98 -14.48 6.43
CA LEU A 126 -16.07 -13.42 6.03
C LEU A 126 -14.61 -13.86 5.93
N SER A 127 -14.25 -15.11 6.23
CA SER A 127 -12.84 -15.58 6.25
C SER A 127 -12.17 -15.51 4.87
N GLY A 128 -12.96 -15.67 3.80
CA GLY A 128 -12.49 -15.55 2.43
C GLY A 128 -13.64 -15.38 1.44
N GLN A 129 -13.29 -15.05 0.20
CA GLN A 129 -14.28 -14.84 -0.85
C GLN A 129 -15.07 -16.12 -1.17
N ARG A 130 -14.43 -17.29 -1.09
CA ARG A 130 -15.08 -18.59 -1.32
C ARG A 130 -16.23 -18.82 -0.35
N GLN A 131 -16.04 -18.48 0.93
CA GLN A 131 -17.02 -18.71 1.99
C GLN A 131 -18.20 -17.74 1.91
N ILE A 132 -17.96 -16.46 1.59
CA ILE A 132 -19.03 -15.45 1.51
C ILE A 132 -19.82 -15.54 0.20
N SER A 133 -19.27 -16.14 -0.85
CA SER A 133 -19.88 -16.12 -2.20
C SER A 133 -21.29 -16.73 -2.25
N PRO A 134 -21.55 -17.93 -1.68
CA PRO A 134 -22.90 -18.50 -1.66
C PRO A 134 -23.89 -17.58 -0.95
N VAL A 135 -23.50 -17.03 0.22
CA VAL A 135 -24.32 -16.08 0.97
C VAL A 135 -24.70 -14.89 0.10
N LEU A 136 -23.75 -14.31 -0.64
CA LEU A 136 -24.04 -13.17 -1.52
C LEU A 136 -24.87 -13.54 -2.76
N ALA A 137 -24.79 -14.79 -3.21
CA ALA A 137 -25.57 -15.34 -4.33
C ALA A 137 -26.97 -15.81 -3.92
N TYR A 138 -27.36 -15.65 -2.64
CA TYR A 138 -28.59 -16.22 -2.08
C TYR A 138 -28.63 -17.76 -2.12
N GLU A 139 -27.46 -18.38 -2.11
CA GLU A 139 -27.25 -19.82 -2.03
C GLU A 139 -26.82 -20.24 -0.62
N GLU A 140 -26.97 -21.53 -0.32
CA GLU A 140 -26.59 -22.11 0.97
C GLU A 140 -25.08 -22.40 1.02
N PRO A 141 -24.31 -21.82 1.97
CA PRO A 141 -22.91 -22.12 2.11
C PRO A 141 -22.70 -23.49 2.78
N GLU A 142 -21.72 -24.25 2.29
CA GLU A 142 -21.29 -25.51 2.92
C GLU A 142 -20.58 -25.27 4.26
N LEU A 143 -21.31 -25.45 5.37
CA LEU A 143 -20.78 -25.18 6.70
C LEU A 143 -19.79 -26.25 7.19
N PRO A 144 -18.74 -25.87 7.94
CA PRO A 144 -17.89 -26.83 8.65
C PRO A 144 -18.68 -27.53 9.76
N LYS A 145 -18.26 -28.76 10.12
CA LYS A 145 -18.91 -29.58 11.14
C LYS A 145 -19.11 -28.85 12.49
N SER A 146 -18.21 -27.94 12.85
CA SER A 146 -18.29 -27.17 14.10
C SER A 146 -19.44 -26.15 14.11
N LEU A 147 -19.84 -25.62 12.96
CA LEU A 147 -20.93 -24.65 12.83
C LEU A 147 -22.28 -25.34 12.56
N LYS A 148 -22.28 -26.54 11.95
CA LYS A 148 -23.52 -27.32 11.73
C LYS A 148 -24.24 -27.74 13.02
N LYS A 149 -23.52 -27.80 14.14
CA LYS A 149 -24.05 -28.21 15.46
C LYS A 149 -24.68 -27.07 16.27
N ARG A 150 -24.66 -25.85 15.74
CA ARG A 150 -25.09 -24.65 16.47
C ARG A 150 -26.42 -24.15 15.91
N GLU A 151 -27.28 -23.66 16.79
CA GLU A 151 -28.57 -23.10 16.40
C GLU A 151 -28.49 -21.58 16.32
N PHE A 152 -28.75 -21.03 15.13
CA PHE A 152 -28.90 -19.60 14.90
C PHE A 152 -29.77 -19.36 13.66
N ASP A 153 -30.47 -18.22 13.62
CA ASP A 153 -31.21 -17.79 12.44
C ASP A 153 -30.23 -17.37 11.32
N ARG A 154 -29.92 -18.33 10.45
CA ARG A 154 -29.05 -18.10 9.29
C ARG A 154 -29.60 -17.02 8.35
N HIS A 155 -30.92 -16.97 8.14
CA HIS A 155 -31.50 -16.01 7.21
C HIS A 155 -31.26 -14.57 7.67
N GLN A 156 -31.42 -14.30 8.97
CA GLN A 156 -31.10 -13.02 9.57
C GLN A 156 -29.60 -12.68 9.42
N LEU A 157 -28.71 -13.62 9.74
CA LEU A 157 -27.25 -13.40 9.67
C LEU A 157 -26.76 -13.20 8.23
N ASP A 158 -27.31 -13.93 7.26
CA ASP A 158 -26.98 -13.78 5.86
C ASP A 158 -27.41 -12.41 5.33
N ASN A 159 -28.60 -11.94 5.71
CA ASN A 159 -29.08 -10.60 5.37
C ASN A 159 -28.23 -9.51 6.03
N LEU A 160 -27.80 -9.72 7.28
CA LEU A 160 -26.82 -8.86 7.96
C LEU A 160 -25.50 -8.80 7.19
N LEU A 161 -24.95 -9.94 6.77
CA LEU A 161 -23.72 -10.03 6.00
C LEU A 161 -23.85 -9.32 4.65
N ARG A 162 -24.92 -9.57 3.89
CA ARG A 162 -25.22 -8.89 2.61
C ARG A 162 -25.27 -7.37 2.80
N ARG A 163 -26.01 -6.89 3.81
CA ARG A 163 -26.11 -5.45 4.12
C ARG A 163 -24.76 -4.87 4.53
N THR A 164 -23.99 -5.59 5.33
CA THR A 164 -22.68 -5.17 5.80
C THR A 164 -21.69 -5.06 4.64
N ILE A 165 -21.65 -6.05 3.76
CA ILE A 165 -20.83 -6.05 2.55
C ILE A 165 -21.22 -4.88 1.64
N ARG A 166 -22.51 -4.66 1.39
CA ARG A 166 -23.00 -3.54 0.57
C ARG A 166 -22.55 -2.18 1.16
N LYS A 167 -22.66 -2.01 2.47
CA LYS A 167 -22.21 -0.79 3.18
C LYS A 167 -20.69 -0.61 3.19
N CYS A 168 -19.92 -1.68 3.10
CA CYS A 168 -18.46 -1.64 3.13
C CYS A 168 -17.84 -1.58 1.73
N LYS A 169 -18.57 -1.99 0.69
CA LYS A 169 -18.10 -2.06 -0.69
C LYS A 169 -17.79 -0.64 -1.17
N GLY A 170 -16.53 -0.40 -1.49
CA GLY A 170 -16.08 0.85 -2.08
C GLY A 170 -16.26 0.87 -3.59
N ALA A 171 -15.78 1.94 -4.21
CA ALA A 171 -15.69 2.06 -5.66
C ALA A 171 -14.81 0.95 -6.27
N ILE A 172 -15.16 0.52 -7.48
CA ILE A 172 -14.36 -0.43 -8.25
C ILE A 172 -13.00 0.23 -8.56
N PRO A 173 -11.88 -0.50 -8.38
CA PRO A 173 -10.56 -0.01 -8.74
C PRO A 173 -10.48 0.31 -10.24
N VAL A 174 -9.98 1.50 -10.58
CA VAL A 174 -9.76 1.92 -11.96
C VAL A 174 -8.37 2.52 -12.07
N ASN A 175 -7.63 2.11 -13.11
CA ASN A 175 -6.38 2.73 -13.48
C ASN A 175 -6.65 4.07 -14.20
N ARG A 176 -6.66 5.15 -13.41
CA ARG A 176 -6.86 6.51 -13.93
C ARG A 176 -5.58 7.09 -14.52
N LYS A 177 -4.43 6.82 -13.90
CA LYS A 177 -3.12 7.32 -14.31
C LYS A 177 -2.37 6.22 -15.06
N LYS A 178 -2.56 6.17 -16.37
CA LYS A 178 -1.92 5.21 -17.27
C LYS A 178 -0.43 5.53 -17.42
N ARG A 179 0.38 5.12 -16.43
CA ARG A 179 1.82 5.40 -16.36
C ARG A 179 2.69 4.16 -16.16
N SER A 180 2.11 2.96 -16.21
CA SER A 180 2.89 1.75 -16.02
C SER A 180 2.27 0.56 -16.71
N PHE A 181 3.11 -0.42 -17.04
CA PHE A 181 2.72 -1.71 -17.57
C PHE A 181 3.66 -2.80 -17.06
N LEU A 182 3.19 -4.05 -17.13
CA LEU A 182 3.98 -5.24 -16.82
C LEU A 182 4.56 -5.86 -18.08
N ILE A 183 5.80 -6.32 -17.99
CA ILE A 183 6.48 -7.14 -19.00
C ILE A 183 7.00 -8.44 -18.37
N ASP A 184 6.83 -9.55 -19.08
CA ASP A 184 7.41 -10.85 -18.71
C ASP A 184 8.85 -11.02 -19.24
N ALA A 185 9.53 -12.08 -18.81
CA ALA A 185 10.93 -12.34 -19.16
C ALA A 185 11.19 -12.57 -20.67
N GLN A 186 10.15 -12.76 -21.48
CA GLN A 186 10.26 -12.92 -22.94
C GLN A 186 10.02 -11.60 -23.68
N GLN A 187 9.55 -10.56 -22.97
CA GLN A 187 9.30 -9.24 -23.52
C GLN A 187 10.48 -8.28 -23.35
N TYR A 188 11.61 -8.74 -22.80
CA TYR A 188 12.81 -7.93 -22.73
C TYR A 188 14.11 -8.74 -22.87
N SER A 189 15.20 -8.03 -23.17
CA SER A 189 16.58 -8.48 -23.12
C SER A 189 17.44 -7.36 -22.55
N TYR A 190 18.57 -7.70 -21.93
CA TYR A 190 19.61 -6.72 -21.63
C TYR A 190 20.72 -6.82 -22.68
N ARG A 191 21.30 -5.68 -23.02
CA ARG A 191 22.45 -5.54 -23.91
C ARG A 191 23.45 -4.59 -23.27
N ASP A 192 24.66 -5.08 -23.05
CA ASP A 192 25.77 -4.25 -22.55
C ASP A 192 26.62 -3.80 -23.74
N THR A 193 26.94 -2.51 -23.78
CA THR A 193 27.84 -1.90 -24.76
C THR A 193 28.88 -1.04 -24.04
N GLU A 194 29.86 -0.50 -24.77
CA GLU A 194 30.84 0.45 -24.23
C GLU A 194 30.17 1.71 -23.64
N GLU A 195 29.03 2.14 -24.19
CA GLU A 195 28.27 3.31 -23.74
C GLU A 195 27.40 3.05 -22.48
N GLY A 196 27.29 1.78 -22.09
CA GLY A 196 26.59 1.33 -20.89
C GLY A 196 25.60 0.19 -21.13
N THR A 197 24.77 -0.06 -20.12
CA THR A 197 23.76 -1.12 -20.15
C THR A 197 22.44 -0.58 -20.69
N PHE A 198 21.81 -1.36 -21.57
CA PHE A 198 20.50 -1.09 -22.16
C PHE A 198 19.55 -2.25 -21.86
N ILE A 199 18.28 -1.91 -21.61
CA ILE A 199 17.19 -2.88 -21.62
C ILE A 199 16.35 -2.67 -22.87
N GLU A 200 16.24 -3.72 -23.67
CA GLU A 200 15.40 -3.73 -24.86
C GLU A 200 14.05 -4.30 -24.49
N ILE A 201 12.97 -3.52 -24.63
CA ILE A 201 11.64 -3.95 -24.24
C ILE A 201 10.68 -3.96 -25.43
N SER A 202 9.79 -4.93 -25.48
CA SER A 202 8.64 -4.92 -26.39
C SER A 202 7.65 -3.83 -25.99
N THR A 203 7.01 -3.23 -26.99
CA THR A 203 5.93 -2.23 -26.84
C THR A 203 4.69 -2.69 -27.60
N MET A 204 3.73 -1.79 -27.81
CA MET A 204 2.61 -2.01 -28.72
C MET A 204 3.06 -2.08 -30.19
N ASP A 205 4.27 -1.63 -30.52
CA ASP A 205 4.81 -1.70 -31.87
C ASP A 205 5.27 -3.13 -32.17
N PHE A 206 4.60 -3.75 -33.13
CA PHE A 206 4.81 -5.16 -33.41
C PHE A 206 6.23 -5.42 -33.93
N ARG A 207 6.87 -6.48 -33.40
CA ARG A 207 8.22 -6.96 -33.76
C ARG A 207 9.37 -5.96 -33.55
N LYS A 208 9.12 -4.79 -32.97
CA LYS A 208 10.17 -3.81 -32.64
C LYS A 208 10.31 -3.72 -31.12
N ARG A 209 11.56 -3.79 -30.64
CA ARG A 209 11.90 -3.49 -29.25
C ARG A 209 12.49 -2.09 -29.20
N ILE A 210 12.10 -1.31 -28.21
CA ILE A 210 12.76 -0.03 -27.91
C ILE A 210 13.94 -0.29 -26.98
N SER A 211 15.05 0.41 -27.22
CA SER A 211 16.25 0.32 -26.39
C SER A 211 16.24 1.43 -25.35
N ILE A 212 16.31 1.07 -24.07
CA ILE A 212 16.26 2.02 -22.96
C ILE A 212 17.62 1.97 -22.22
N PRO A 213 18.42 3.05 -22.24
CA PRO A 213 19.65 3.12 -21.46
C PRO A 213 19.35 3.19 -19.96
N VAL A 214 19.97 2.32 -19.17
CA VAL A 214 19.84 2.30 -17.71
C VAL A 214 21.05 2.91 -17.01
N LYS A 215 20.86 3.39 -15.78
CA LYS A 215 21.91 4.09 -15.00
C LYS A 215 22.87 3.15 -14.28
N ASP A 216 22.53 1.88 -14.18
CA ASP A 216 23.33 0.86 -13.50
C ASP A 216 23.51 -0.36 -14.39
N LYS A 217 24.46 -1.23 -14.04
CA LYS A 217 24.82 -2.44 -14.80
C LYS A 217 24.00 -3.68 -14.41
N ASN A 218 22.94 -3.53 -13.61
CA ASN A 218 22.21 -4.69 -13.11
C ASN A 218 21.28 -5.26 -14.18
N HIS A 219 21.27 -6.59 -14.31
CA HIS A 219 20.32 -7.29 -15.17
C HIS A 219 19.17 -7.84 -14.32
N LEU A 220 18.03 -7.17 -14.37
CA LEU A 220 16.84 -7.61 -13.65
C LEU A 220 16.26 -8.87 -14.31
N LYS A 221 15.61 -9.73 -13.50
CA LYS A 221 15.01 -10.99 -13.95
C LYS A 221 13.56 -11.09 -13.51
N GLY A 222 12.81 -11.97 -14.18
CA GLY A 222 11.39 -12.21 -13.90
C GLY A 222 10.47 -11.15 -14.49
N SER A 223 9.29 -10.99 -13.91
CA SER A 223 8.34 -9.96 -14.34
C SER A 223 8.77 -8.57 -13.85
N LEU A 224 8.77 -7.60 -14.76
CA LEU A 224 9.16 -6.22 -14.47
C LEU A 224 7.95 -5.30 -14.62
N ARG A 225 7.83 -4.31 -13.73
CA ARG A 225 6.90 -3.18 -13.92
C ARG A 225 7.67 -1.97 -14.41
N VAL A 226 7.41 -1.57 -15.64
CA VAL A 226 7.94 -0.34 -16.22
C VAL A 226 7.01 0.80 -15.82
N VAL A 227 7.53 1.80 -15.13
CA VAL A 227 6.79 3.01 -14.74
C VAL A 227 7.38 4.19 -15.51
N VAL A 228 6.56 4.87 -16.29
CA VAL A 228 6.97 6.02 -17.11
C VAL A 228 6.87 7.29 -16.28
N ASP A 229 7.99 7.99 -16.18
CA ASP A 229 8.11 9.32 -15.61
C ASP A 229 8.11 10.35 -16.75
N PHE A 230 6.90 10.75 -17.13
CA PHE A 230 6.66 11.78 -18.15
C PHE A 230 7.28 13.13 -17.81
N ASP A 231 7.45 13.42 -16.52
CA ASP A 231 7.96 14.71 -16.08
C ASP A 231 9.47 14.85 -16.29
N ASN A 232 10.19 13.73 -16.25
CA ASN A 232 11.65 13.69 -16.44
C ASN A 232 12.08 12.97 -17.73
N SER A 233 11.12 12.64 -18.61
CA SER A 233 11.32 11.81 -19.81
C SER A 233 12.18 10.58 -19.52
N SER A 234 11.77 9.77 -18.53
CA SER A 234 12.54 8.60 -18.10
C SER A 234 11.60 7.48 -17.64
N VAL A 235 12.16 6.31 -17.34
CA VAL A 235 11.43 5.18 -16.77
C VAL A 235 12.09 4.67 -15.49
N VAL A 236 11.25 4.12 -14.62
CA VAL A 236 11.67 3.36 -13.44
C VAL A 236 11.18 1.92 -13.60
N ILE A 237 12.12 0.98 -13.65
CA ILE A 237 11.86 -0.44 -13.80
C ILE A 237 11.87 -1.06 -12.41
N ASN A 238 10.73 -1.58 -12.00
CA ASN A 238 10.56 -2.23 -10.70
C ASN A 238 10.62 -3.75 -10.87
N SER A 239 11.43 -4.42 -10.06
CA SER A 239 11.53 -5.87 -10.02
C SER A 239 11.36 -6.38 -8.59
N LEU A 240 10.57 -7.44 -8.45
CA LEU A 240 10.42 -8.16 -7.19
C LEU A 240 11.49 -9.24 -7.09
N ILE A 241 12.42 -9.08 -6.15
CA ILE A 241 13.45 -10.07 -5.85
C ILE A 241 13.18 -10.78 -4.52
N MET A 242 13.69 -12.00 -4.41
CA MET A 242 13.70 -12.77 -3.16
C MET A 242 15.04 -12.60 -2.46
N ALA A 243 15.12 -11.61 -1.56
CA ALA A 243 16.33 -11.34 -0.78
C ALA A 243 16.52 -12.39 0.33
N LYS A 244 17.77 -12.70 0.67
CA LYS A 244 18.07 -13.59 1.81
C LYS A 244 17.70 -12.88 3.12
N LYS A 245 17.05 -13.58 4.04
CA LYS A 245 16.87 -13.09 5.43
C LYS A 245 18.22 -13.07 6.14
N LYS A 246 18.41 -12.16 7.10
CA LYS A 246 19.64 -12.12 7.92
C LYS A 246 19.73 -13.42 8.72
N LYS A 247 20.96 -13.96 8.86
CA LYS A 247 21.21 -15.10 9.75
C LYS A 247 20.87 -14.70 11.18
N ARG A 248 20.32 -15.65 11.95
CA ARG A 248 20.01 -15.42 13.36
C ARG A 248 21.33 -15.23 14.12
N LYS A 249 21.44 -14.15 14.89
CA LYS A 249 22.58 -13.97 15.80
C LYS A 249 22.47 -14.99 16.94
N PRO A 250 23.57 -15.67 17.33
CA PRO A 250 23.59 -16.54 18.51
C PRO A 250 23.32 -15.71 19.79
N GLY A 251 22.78 -16.36 20.83
CA GLY A 251 22.50 -15.73 22.12
C GLY A 251 21.03 -15.76 22.56
N ARG A 252 20.78 -15.37 23.82
CA ARG A 252 19.45 -15.36 24.44
C ARG A 252 18.60 -14.23 23.86
N ARG A 253 17.62 -14.60 23.03
CA ARG A 253 16.65 -13.66 22.45
C ARG A 253 15.48 -13.44 23.41
N LYS A 254 15.08 -12.18 23.60
CA LYS A 254 13.99 -11.80 24.51
C LYS A 254 12.73 -11.42 23.74
N THR A 255 11.59 -11.44 24.44
CA THR A 255 10.37 -10.78 23.98
C THR A 255 10.44 -9.32 24.44
N ILE A 256 10.25 -8.39 23.52
CA ILE A 256 10.42 -6.96 23.79
C ILE A 256 9.11 -6.22 23.50
N GLY A 257 8.64 -5.46 24.49
CA GLY A 257 7.55 -4.49 24.30
C GLY A 257 8.08 -3.28 23.54
N LEU A 258 7.35 -2.83 22.53
CA LEU A 258 7.78 -1.75 21.63
C LEU A 258 6.69 -0.69 21.51
N ASP A 259 7.02 0.52 21.97
CA ASP A 259 6.21 1.73 21.76
C ASP A 259 6.75 2.54 20.57
N LYS A 260 5.83 3.02 19.73
CA LYS A 260 6.15 3.79 18.50
C LYS A 260 5.74 5.24 18.70
N GLY A 261 6.69 6.15 18.64
CA GLY A 261 6.46 7.56 18.88
C GLY A 261 6.77 8.47 17.69
N MET A 262 6.30 9.71 17.79
CA MET A 262 6.68 10.80 16.89
C MET A 262 7.93 11.55 17.38
N LYS A 263 8.11 11.67 18.71
CA LYS A 263 9.28 12.31 19.33
C LYS A 263 10.53 11.42 19.26
N LYS A 264 10.32 10.13 19.44
CA LYS A 264 11.31 9.04 19.42
C LYS A 264 10.73 7.97 18.52
N THR A 265 11.51 7.40 17.60
CA THR A 265 10.99 6.44 16.63
C THR A 265 10.48 5.19 17.33
N VAL A 266 11.28 4.64 18.24
CA VAL A 266 10.97 3.45 19.03
C VAL A 266 11.45 3.62 20.47
N ALA A 267 10.63 3.21 21.44
CA ALA A 267 11.04 2.97 22.82
C ALA A 267 10.75 1.52 23.20
N THR A 268 11.64 0.88 23.96
CA THR A 268 11.55 -0.54 24.28
C THR A 268 11.27 -0.79 25.77
N SER A 269 10.69 -1.95 26.09
CA SER A 269 10.50 -2.40 27.48
C SER A 269 11.80 -2.65 28.24
N THR A 270 12.94 -2.68 27.55
CA THR A 270 14.29 -2.77 28.12
C THR A 270 14.86 -1.41 28.54
N GLY A 271 14.13 -0.30 28.29
CA GLY A 271 14.55 1.06 28.65
C GLY A 271 15.30 1.80 27.53
N ASN A 272 15.59 1.13 26.41
CA ASN A 272 16.31 1.74 25.29
C ASN A 272 15.39 2.56 24.39
N VAL A 273 15.97 3.57 23.74
CA VAL A 273 15.27 4.50 22.86
C VAL A 273 16.07 4.65 21.57
N TYR A 274 15.40 4.58 20.43
CA TYR A 274 16.01 4.65 19.11
C TYR A 274 15.38 5.75 18.26
N GLY A 275 16.20 6.45 17.47
CA GLY A 275 15.77 7.49 16.53
C GLY A 275 15.20 8.73 17.22
N THR A 276 15.96 9.33 18.12
CA THR A 276 15.66 10.60 18.81
C THR A 276 15.61 11.80 17.86
N ASP A 277 16.35 11.74 16.77
CA ASP A 277 16.52 12.87 15.84
C ASP A 277 15.35 13.01 14.86
N VAL A 278 14.47 12.00 14.80
CA VAL A 278 13.31 11.97 13.89
C VAL A 278 12.41 13.20 14.09
N ASN A 279 12.33 13.69 15.33
CA ASN A 279 11.53 14.86 15.67
C ASN A 279 12.10 16.15 15.09
N GLY A 280 13.43 16.28 15.00
CA GLY A 280 14.10 17.43 14.38
C GLY A 280 13.73 17.54 12.90
N PHE A 281 13.94 16.46 12.14
CA PHE A 281 13.57 16.41 10.73
C PHE A 281 12.06 16.58 10.49
N ALA A 282 11.22 16.02 11.36
CA ALA A 282 9.77 16.20 11.28
C ALA A 282 9.37 17.66 11.54
N LYS A 283 10.03 18.34 12.48
CA LYS A 283 9.83 19.77 12.77
C LYS A 283 10.26 20.63 11.57
N GLU A 284 11.45 20.42 11.03
CA GLU A 284 11.94 21.16 9.86
C GLU A 284 11.00 21.04 8.66
N LYS A 285 10.55 19.82 8.35
CA LYS A 285 9.56 19.60 7.29
C LYS A 285 8.27 20.35 7.59
N SER A 286 7.80 20.26 8.83
CA SER A 286 6.60 20.96 9.30
C SER A 286 6.73 22.47 9.10
N ASP A 287 7.86 23.05 9.45
CA ASP A 287 8.02 24.50 9.46
C ASP A 287 8.17 25.00 8.01
N TRP A 288 8.88 24.26 7.15
CA TRP A 288 8.89 24.45 5.70
C TRP A 288 7.48 24.38 5.07
N GLU A 289 6.62 23.42 5.48
CA GLU A 289 5.24 23.32 4.96
C GLU A 289 4.41 24.57 5.30
N VAL A 290 4.58 25.13 6.50
CA VAL A 290 3.87 26.35 6.93
C VAL A 290 4.31 27.53 6.08
N GLU A 291 5.61 27.77 6.00
CA GLU A 291 6.18 28.88 5.22
C GLU A 291 5.79 28.76 3.74
N ARG A 292 5.94 27.56 3.17
CA ARG A 292 5.64 27.31 1.75
C ARG A 292 4.15 27.50 1.45
N ASN A 293 3.26 27.03 2.32
CA ASN A 293 1.82 27.20 2.11
C ASN A 293 1.36 28.65 2.34
N ALA A 294 1.97 29.37 3.28
CA ALA A 294 1.72 30.81 3.44
C ALA A 294 2.09 31.59 2.17
N ASN A 295 3.28 31.32 1.60
CA ASN A 295 3.71 31.94 0.35
C ASN A 295 2.81 31.55 -0.84
N ARG A 296 2.39 30.27 -0.94
CA ARG A 296 1.43 29.84 -1.96
C ARG A 296 0.07 30.52 -1.82
N ASN A 297 -0.40 30.76 -0.59
CA ASN A 297 -1.65 31.47 -0.36
C ASN A 297 -1.57 32.92 -0.82
N LYS A 298 -0.45 33.62 -0.56
CA LYS A 298 -0.20 34.97 -1.12
C LYS A 298 -0.27 34.95 -2.65
N GLN A 299 0.39 33.98 -3.29
CA GLN A 299 0.37 33.83 -4.74
C GLN A 299 -1.01 33.48 -5.29
N ARG A 300 -1.83 32.71 -4.56
CA ARG A 300 -3.24 32.46 -4.90
C ARG A 300 -4.06 33.75 -4.89
N SER A 301 -3.85 34.64 -3.93
CA SER A 301 -4.53 35.94 -3.92
C SER A 301 -4.16 36.80 -5.13
N VAL A 302 -2.89 36.80 -5.54
CA VAL A 302 -2.44 37.48 -6.77
C VAL A 302 -3.09 36.86 -8.01
N TRP A 303 -3.09 35.52 -8.08
CA TRP A 303 -3.70 34.79 -9.18
C TRP A 303 -5.21 35.09 -9.33
N LEU A 304 -5.97 35.15 -8.23
CA LEU A 304 -7.39 35.53 -8.26
C LEU A 304 -7.60 36.94 -8.83
N LYS A 305 -6.79 37.93 -8.39
CA LYS A 305 -6.86 39.30 -8.91
C LYS A 305 -6.54 39.39 -10.41
N LEU A 306 -5.59 38.59 -10.89
CA LEU A 306 -5.25 38.55 -12.32
C LEU A 306 -6.39 37.99 -13.16
N LEU A 307 -7.09 36.96 -12.66
CA LEU A 307 -8.29 36.43 -13.32
C LEU A 307 -9.42 37.48 -13.33
N GLU A 308 -9.65 38.17 -12.22
CA GLU A 308 -10.64 39.26 -12.13
C GLU A 308 -10.31 40.41 -13.11
N SER A 309 -9.02 40.65 -13.36
CA SER A 309 -8.54 41.69 -14.27
C SER A 309 -8.43 41.22 -15.73
N GLY A 310 -8.81 39.97 -16.05
CA GLY A 310 -8.75 39.39 -17.40
C GLY A 310 -7.34 39.11 -17.93
N ASN A 311 -6.32 39.03 -17.06
CA ASN A 311 -4.94 38.77 -17.46
C ASN A 311 -4.59 37.28 -17.35
N ASP A 312 -5.22 36.47 -18.21
CA ASP A 312 -5.19 35.01 -18.15
C ASP A 312 -3.79 34.44 -18.38
N GLN A 313 -3.00 35.05 -19.27
CA GLN A 313 -1.64 34.58 -19.57
C GLN A 313 -0.73 34.63 -18.34
N LEU A 314 -0.76 35.73 -17.58
CA LEU A 314 0.04 35.85 -16.37
C LEU A 314 -0.52 34.98 -15.24
N ALA A 315 -1.85 34.83 -15.17
CA ALA A 315 -2.50 33.91 -14.23
C ALA A 315 -2.03 32.46 -14.46
N ASP A 316 -1.97 32.00 -15.71
CA ASP A 316 -1.51 30.66 -16.06
C ASP A 316 -0.03 30.43 -15.69
N ILE A 317 0.82 31.43 -15.92
CA ILE A 317 2.25 31.37 -15.53
C ILE A 317 2.38 31.23 -14.00
N ILE A 318 1.62 32.01 -13.22
CA ILE A 318 1.64 31.92 -11.75
C ILE A 318 1.08 30.58 -11.28
N LEU A 319 0.01 30.09 -11.90
CA LEU A 319 -0.57 28.80 -11.58
C LEU A 319 0.44 27.68 -11.79
N ALA A 320 1.10 27.64 -12.95
CA ALA A 320 2.06 26.60 -13.31
C ALA A 320 3.30 26.59 -12.40
N ASN A 321 3.86 27.76 -12.11
CA ASN A 321 5.17 27.88 -11.46
C ASN A 321 5.10 28.04 -9.93
N ASN A 322 4.11 28.76 -9.41
CA ASN A 322 4.05 29.14 -8.01
C ASN A 322 3.00 28.34 -7.22
N ILE A 323 1.82 28.14 -7.81
CA ILE A 323 0.69 27.50 -7.15
C ILE A 323 0.68 25.98 -7.41
N GLY A 324 1.24 25.52 -8.52
CA GLY A 324 1.21 24.11 -8.93
C GLY A 324 1.77 23.12 -7.90
N ASP A 325 1.17 21.93 -7.84
CA ASP A 325 1.54 20.90 -6.87
C ASP A 325 2.80 20.11 -7.24
N LYS A 326 3.29 20.21 -8.48
CA LYS A 326 4.45 19.42 -8.97
C LYS A 326 5.72 19.72 -8.18
N HIS A 327 6.13 20.99 -8.15
CA HIS A 327 7.32 21.42 -7.40
C HIS A 327 7.14 21.26 -5.90
N TYR A 328 5.94 21.56 -5.39
CA TYR A 328 5.60 21.37 -3.98
C TYR A 328 5.77 19.91 -3.56
N THR A 329 5.15 18.97 -4.28
CA THR A 329 5.20 17.54 -3.99
C THR A 329 6.63 17.00 -4.08
N LYS A 330 7.41 17.43 -5.09
CA LYS A 330 8.81 17.04 -5.23
C LYS A 330 9.66 17.49 -4.03
N GLN A 331 9.49 18.73 -3.58
CA GLN A 331 10.20 19.24 -2.41
C GLN A 331 9.73 18.59 -1.11
N ALA A 332 8.41 18.41 -0.95
CA ALA A 332 7.83 17.73 0.21
C ALA A 332 8.37 16.30 0.33
N ASN A 333 8.45 15.56 -0.77
CA ASN A 333 9.04 14.22 -0.82
C ASN A 333 10.52 14.25 -0.43
N ARG A 334 11.31 15.18 -0.97
CA ARG A 334 12.73 15.35 -0.59
C ARG A 334 12.89 15.59 0.91
N LYS A 335 12.05 16.44 1.51
CA LYS A 335 12.04 16.71 2.95
C LYS A 335 11.56 15.52 3.80
N GLN A 336 10.87 14.53 3.21
CA GLN A 336 10.53 13.27 3.90
C GLN A 336 11.68 12.26 3.94
N GLU A 337 12.61 12.30 2.98
CA GLU A 337 13.67 11.28 2.88
C GLU A 337 14.58 11.22 4.13
N PRO A 338 15.00 12.36 4.76
CA PRO A 338 15.75 12.31 6.01
C PRO A 338 14.98 11.62 7.14
N ILE A 339 13.67 11.90 7.27
CA ILE A 339 12.79 11.26 8.25
C ILE A 339 12.76 9.74 8.03
N LYS A 340 12.57 9.30 6.78
CA LYS A 340 12.57 7.87 6.41
C LYS A 340 13.92 7.22 6.69
N SER A 341 15.02 7.90 6.36
CA SER A 341 16.38 7.42 6.61
C SER A 341 16.62 7.21 8.11
N CYS A 342 16.32 8.21 8.93
CA CYS A 342 16.43 8.16 10.39
C CYS A 342 15.59 7.02 10.97
N MET A 343 14.33 6.86 10.53
CA MET A 343 13.47 5.75 10.98
C MET A 343 14.06 4.38 10.61
N ASN A 344 14.59 4.24 9.39
CA ASN A 344 15.25 2.99 9.01
C ASN A 344 16.49 2.74 9.86
N HIS A 345 17.36 3.72 10.02
CA HIS A 345 18.56 3.56 10.83
C HIS A 345 18.21 3.13 12.27
N ALA A 346 17.28 3.83 12.92
CA ALA A 346 16.80 3.50 14.26
C ALA A 346 16.27 2.06 14.37
N LEU A 347 15.54 1.58 13.36
CA LEU A 347 15.07 0.20 13.34
C LEU A 347 16.21 -0.80 13.13
N ASP A 348 17.22 -0.49 12.30
CA ASP A 348 18.38 -1.39 12.13
C ASP A 348 19.16 -1.49 13.44
N GLU A 349 19.45 -0.36 14.07
CA GLU A 349 20.12 -0.27 15.37
C GLU A 349 19.37 -1.07 16.43
N PHE A 350 18.04 -0.90 16.53
CA PHE A 350 17.18 -1.67 17.43
C PHE A 350 17.32 -3.19 17.20
N PHE A 351 17.13 -3.67 15.95
CA PHE A 351 17.20 -5.10 15.67
C PHE A 351 18.61 -5.67 15.88
N GLU A 352 19.65 -4.88 15.62
CA GLU A 352 21.03 -5.30 15.76
C GLU A 352 21.49 -5.37 17.21
N THR A 353 21.03 -4.42 18.05
CA THR A 353 21.38 -4.29 19.46
C THR A 353 20.58 -5.26 20.33
N GLU A 354 19.25 -5.28 20.15
CA GLU A 354 18.35 -6.02 21.05
C GLU A 354 18.15 -7.49 20.65
N ASN A 355 18.41 -7.83 19.39
CA ASN A 355 18.24 -9.18 18.82
C ASN A 355 16.91 -9.87 19.24
N PRO A 356 15.74 -9.21 19.12
CA PRO A 356 14.49 -9.69 19.68
C PRO A 356 14.04 -11.01 19.06
N LYS A 357 13.45 -11.92 19.85
CA LYS A 357 12.75 -13.12 19.34
C LYS A 357 11.37 -12.75 18.81
N GLU A 358 10.70 -11.91 19.59
CA GLU A 358 9.35 -11.45 19.40
C GLU A 358 9.25 -10.00 19.86
N ILE A 359 8.49 -9.21 19.12
CA ILE A 359 8.16 -7.84 19.46
C ILE A 359 6.66 -7.78 19.71
N VAL A 360 6.29 -7.20 20.85
CA VAL A 360 4.89 -6.97 21.24
C VAL A 360 4.61 -5.47 21.10
N ILE A 361 3.62 -5.12 20.28
CA ILE A 361 3.28 -3.74 19.94
C ILE A 361 1.81 -3.50 20.26
N GLU A 362 1.51 -2.39 20.91
CA GLU A 362 0.13 -1.93 21.06
C GLU A 362 -0.47 -1.55 19.70
N ASN A 363 -1.67 -2.04 19.42
CA ASN A 363 -2.40 -1.70 18.22
C ASN A 363 -3.05 -0.32 18.36
N LEU A 364 -2.30 0.72 18.04
CA LEU A 364 -2.74 2.11 18.08
C LEU A 364 -3.76 2.50 16.98
N THR A 365 -4.52 1.55 16.38
CA THR A 365 -5.56 1.89 15.39
C THR A 365 -6.82 2.50 16.02
N TRP A 366 -6.95 2.49 17.35
CA TRP A 366 -8.12 2.96 18.10
C TRP A 366 -7.98 4.34 18.78
N SER A 367 -6.88 5.07 18.59
CA SER A 367 -6.72 6.38 19.24
C SER A 367 -7.69 7.42 18.65
N LYS A 368 -8.75 7.76 19.39
CA LYS A 368 -9.61 8.94 19.12
C LYS A 368 -8.72 10.19 19.10
N TRP A 369 -8.83 10.97 18.03
CA TRP A 369 -8.12 12.25 17.94
C TRP A 369 -8.74 13.23 18.93
N ASN A 370 -8.05 13.50 20.05
CA ASN A 370 -8.41 14.58 20.95
C ASN A 370 -8.22 15.92 20.23
N ARG A 371 -9.34 16.60 19.93
CA ARG A 371 -9.38 17.89 19.22
C ARG A 371 -8.81 19.07 20.02
N SER A 372 -8.40 18.87 21.27
CA SER A 372 -7.90 19.93 22.17
C SER A 372 -6.45 20.34 21.98
N LYS A 373 -5.71 19.74 21.04
CA LYS A 373 -4.30 20.08 20.79
C LYS A 373 -4.18 21.30 19.88
N SER A 374 -3.08 22.06 20.03
CA SER A 374 -2.81 23.22 19.18
C SER A 374 -2.72 22.83 17.68
N PRO A 375 -3.07 23.73 16.74
CA PRO A 375 -3.04 23.44 15.31
C PRO A 375 -1.69 22.91 14.82
N GLY A 376 -0.58 23.44 15.35
CA GLY A 376 0.78 22.98 15.02
C GLY A 376 1.04 21.54 15.46
N VAL A 377 0.57 21.15 16.65
CA VAL A 377 0.70 19.77 17.15
C VAL A 377 -0.18 18.81 16.34
N ASN A 378 -1.42 19.21 16.03
CA ASN A 378 -2.31 18.39 15.19
C ASN A 378 -1.71 18.17 13.80
N ARG A 379 -1.15 19.21 13.18
CA ARG A 379 -0.49 19.08 11.87
C ARG A 379 0.69 18.13 11.90
N ARG A 380 1.54 18.21 12.93
CA ARG A 380 2.70 17.29 13.11
C ARG A 380 2.26 15.85 13.33
N LEU A 381 1.22 15.63 14.16
CA LEU A 381 0.66 14.30 14.35
C LEU A 381 0.04 13.75 13.06
N SER A 382 -0.61 14.60 12.26
CA SER A 382 -1.23 14.21 10.98
C SER A 382 -0.19 13.92 9.90
N SER A 383 0.96 14.61 9.95
CA SER A 383 2.08 14.37 9.03
C SER A 383 3.02 13.25 9.48
N TRP A 384 2.84 12.72 10.70
CA TRP A 384 3.64 11.64 11.23
C TRP A 384 3.50 10.37 10.39
N MET A 385 4.64 9.82 9.98
CA MET A 385 4.75 8.68 9.09
C MET A 385 4.53 7.33 9.79
N LYS A 386 3.51 7.23 10.66
CA LYS A 386 3.19 6.00 11.44
C LYS A 386 3.02 4.77 10.55
N GLY A 387 2.33 4.92 9.41
CA GLY A 387 2.11 3.82 8.46
C GLY A 387 3.41 3.33 7.82
N TYR A 388 4.31 4.25 7.46
CA TYR A 388 5.63 3.90 6.94
C TYR A 388 6.47 3.18 8.00
N LEU A 389 6.50 3.70 9.23
CA LEU A 389 7.23 3.07 10.34
C LEU A 389 6.75 1.64 10.59
N ASP A 390 5.43 1.43 10.59
CA ASP A 390 4.83 0.11 10.79
C ASP A 390 5.16 -0.87 9.65
N GLU A 391 5.10 -0.41 8.39
CA GLU A 391 5.52 -1.19 7.23
C GLU A 391 7.00 -1.59 7.31
N ARG A 392 7.87 -0.64 7.64
CA ARG A 392 9.32 -0.87 7.75
C ARG A 392 9.68 -1.78 8.92
N LEU A 393 8.99 -1.63 10.06
CA LEU A 393 9.16 -2.49 11.22
C LEU A 393 8.80 -3.94 10.90
N ASN A 394 7.65 -4.19 10.28
CA ASN A 394 7.24 -5.53 9.86
C ASN A 394 8.21 -6.15 8.85
N TYR A 395 8.61 -5.36 7.83
CA TYR A 395 9.60 -5.81 6.85
C TYR A 395 10.92 -6.21 7.52
N LYS A 396 11.45 -5.36 8.42
CA LYS A 396 12.69 -5.65 9.14
C LYS A 396 12.54 -6.82 10.10
N ALA A 397 11.44 -6.91 10.85
CA ALA A 397 11.18 -8.07 11.70
C ALA A 397 11.24 -9.38 10.90
N GLU A 398 10.63 -9.40 9.71
CA GLU A 398 10.73 -10.55 8.82
C GLU A 398 12.18 -10.78 8.34
N GLN A 399 12.94 -9.73 7.99
CA GLN A 399 14.36 -9.85 7.63
C GLN A 399 15.22 -10.45 8.75
N TYR A 400 14.95 -10.08 10.01
CA TYR A 400 15.68 -10.54 11.20
C TYR A 400 15.08 -11.81 11.83
N ASN A 401 14.10 -12.46 11.19
CA ASN A 401 13.41 -13.64 11.73
C ASN A 401 12.85 -13.41 13.15
N CYS A 402 12.20 -12.26 13.33
CA CYS A 402 11.51 -11.83 14.54
C CYS A 402 10.00 -11.90 14.33
N LYS A 403 9.27 -12.44 15.31
CA LYS A 403 7.80 -12.42 15.32
C LYS A 403 7.32 -11.03 15.74
N VAL A 404 6.26 -10.54 15.11
CA VAL A 404 5.57 -9.31 15.53
C VAL A 404 4.16 -9.68 15.98
N THR A 405 3.80 -9.25 17.18
CA THR A 405 2.49 -9.50 17.78
C THR A 405 1.85 -8.17 18.16
N TYR A 406 0.65 -7.92 17.63
CA TYR A 406 -0.12 -6.74 17.98
C TYR A 406 -1.11 -7.06 19.10
N VAL A 407 -1.09 -6.29 20.18
CA VAL A 407 -2.01 -6.43 21.33
C VAL A 407 -2.99 -5.27 21.40
N ASN A 408 -4.17 -5.50 21.97
CA ASN A 408 -5.16 -4.43 22.16
C ASN A 408 -4.61 -3.42 23.18
N PRO A 409 -4.60 -2.10 22.88
CA PRO A 409 -4.14 -1.08 23.82
C PRO A 409 -5.05 -0.90 25.06
N ALA A 410 -6.24 -1.52 25.09
CA ALA A 410 -7.14 -1.43 26.25
C ALA A 410 -6.38 -1.75 27.55
N TYR A 411 -6.47 -0.84 28.52
CA TYR A 411 -5.87 -0.91 29.87
C TYR A 411 -4.35 -0.80 29.99
N THR A 412 -3.57 -0.90 28.90
CA THR A 412 -2.08 -0.81 28.94
C THR A 412 -1.53 0.54 29.42
N SER A 413 -2.19 1.64 29.06
CA SER A 413 -1.83 3.01 29.48
C SER A 413 -2.51 3.46 30.78
N GLN A 414 -3.44 2.65 31.30
CA GLN A 414 -4.18 2.87 32.53
C GLN A 414 -3.67 2.01 33.67
N LEU A 415 -2.72 1.09 33.46
CA LEU A 415 -2.19 0.20 34.49
C LEU A 415 -0.83 0.70 34.98
N CYS A 416 -0.66 0.84 36.28
CA CYS A 416 0.63 1.14 36.88
C CYS A 416 1.63 -0.01 36.61
N PRO A 417 2.82 0.25 36.03
CA PRO A 417 3.81 -0.80 35.75
C PRO A 417 4.42 -1.43 37.01
N LYS A 418 4.18 -0.85 38.19
CA LYS A 418 4.68 -1.35 39.48
C LYS A 418 3.63 -2.12 40.29
N CYS A 419 2.39 -1.65 40.30
CA CYS A 419 1.33 -2.23 41.15
C CYS A 419 0.08 -2.71 40.40
N HIS A 420 0.04 -2.59 39.06
CA HIS A 420 -1.07 -3.02 38.21
C HIS A 420 -2.46 -2.47 38.60
N HIS A 421 -2.51 -1.34 39.31
CA HIS A 421 -3.75 -0.63 39.59
C HIS A 421 -4.09 0.32 38.45
N LEU A 422 -5.39 0.57 38.25
CA LEU A 422 -5.87 1.51 37.26
C LEU A 422 -5.55 2.96 37.68
N GLY A 423 -5.20 3.81 36.72
CA GLY A 423 -4.78 5.19 36.97
C GLY A 423 -4.78 6.09 35.75
N VAL A 424 -4.51 7.36 35.99
CA VAL A 424 -4.52 8.43 34.98
C VAL A 424 -3.08 8.87 34.69
N ARG A 425 -2.70 8.80 33.41
CA ARG A 425 -1.39 9.25 32.93
C ARG A 425 -1.45 10.72 32.46
N GLN A 426 -0.66 11.59 33.07
CA GLN A 426 -0.47 12.98 32.65
C GLN A 426 0.98 13.19 32.16
N GLY A 427 1.17 13.23 30.84
CA GLY A 427 2.51 13.32 30.24
C GLY A 427 3.35 12.07 30.53
N GLU A 428 4.54 12.26 31.12
CA GLU A 428 5.40 11.14 31.56
C GLU A 428 5.05 10.62 32.96
N SER A 429 4.18 11.31 33.69
CA SER A 429 3.77 10.94 35.06
C SER A 429 2.51 10.07 35.08
N PHE A 430 2.46 9.10 35.99
CA PHE A 430 1.31 8.22 36.22
C PHE A 430 0.82 8.40 37.66
N ARG A 431 -0.47 8.70 37.84
CA ARG A 431 -1.12 8.74 39.15
C ARG A 431 -2.13 7.59 39.23
N ASN A 432 -2.07 6.80 40.29
CA ASN A 432 -3.10 5.79 40.56
C ASN A 432 -4.44 6.51 40.74
N SER A 433 -5.52 5.90 40.22
CA SER A 433 -6.86 6.31 40.62
C SER A 433 -7.05 5.92 42.09
N PRO A 434 -7.80 6.72 42.88
CA PRO A 434 -8.12 6.37 44.26
C PRO A 434 -8.87 5.03 44.35
#